data_AF-A0A1Q7P2J5-F1
#
_entry.id   AF-A0A1Q7P2J5-F1
#
_cell.length_a   1.000
_cell.length_b   1.000
_cell.length_c   1.000
_cell.angle_alpha   90.00
_cell.angle_beta   90.00
_cell.angle_gamma   90.00
#
_symmetry.space_group_name_H-M   'P 1'
#
loop_
_entity.id
_entity.type
_entity.pdbx_description
1 polymer ?
#
loop_
_entity_poly.entity_id
_entity_poly.type
_entity_poly.pdbx_seq_one_letter_code
_entity_poly.pdbx_strand_id
1 'polypeptide(L)'
;LSDIVDEAVHAPTARQRFGRVDLVLGCGDLPYDYLDFVATELSVPLYAVHGNHDVPPQLLDDPTIGDWWRGIDLHGRTVAVNGLLVAGLGGSRRYSDGPYQLSEGDMWLAILGMIPSLLANKLRRGRYLDVLVTHAPPRGIHDLPDHAHRGFEALRWFLRTFRPRYHLHGHSHVYDARTVTRTEFHDTIVVNAFGAREIDLDARP
;
A
#
# COMPACT_ATOMS: atom_id res chain seq x y z
N LEU A 1 0.32 -2.79 7.02
CA LEU A 1 -0.60 -3.93 7.26
C LEU A 1 -0.99 -4.50 5.92
N SER A 2 -1.06 -5.83 5.76
CA SER A 2 -1.47 -6.44 4.48
C SER A 2 -1.91 -7.90 4.63
N ASP A 3 -2.88 -8.31 3.81
CA ASP A 3 -3.31 -9.69 3.50
C ASP A 3 -3.88 -10.55 4.65
N ILE A 4 -3.43 -10.33 5.89
CA ILE A 4 -3.90 -11.04 7.08
C ILE A 4 -4.11 -10.07 8.23
N VAL A 5 -5.11 -10.37 9.06
CA VAL A 5 -5.27 -9.75 10.37
C VAL A 5 -4.14 -10.22 11.26
N ASP A 6 -3.31 -9.28 11.73
CA ASP A 6 -2.24 -9.57 12.66
C ASP A 6 -2.77 -9.40 14.09
N GLU A 7 -2.95 -10.51 14.81
CA GLU A 7 -3.47 -10.51 16.19
C GLU A 7 -2.66 -9.63 17.15
N ALA A 8 -1.36 -9.43 16.88
CA ALA A 8 -0.53 -8.55 17.69
C ALA A 8 -0.93 -7.08 17.55
N VAL A 9 -1.45 -6.68 16.39
CA VAL A 9 -1.97 -5.34 16.11
C VAL A 9 -3.46 -5.25 16.46
N HIS A 10 -4.20 -6.34 16.31
CA HIS A 10 -5.60 -6.45 16.70
C HIS A 10 -5.77 -6.71 18.21
N ALA A 11 -5.11 -5.89 19.03
CA ALA A 11 -5.17 -5.99 20.49
C ALA A 11 -5.23 -4.60 21.11
N PRO A 12 -5.96 -4.41 22.23
CA PRO A 12 -5.96 -3.14 22.98
C PRO A 12 -4.57 -2.75 23.54
N THR A 13 -3.61 -3.67 23.50
CA THR A 13 -2.22 -3.44 23.91
C THR A 13 -1.33 -3.02 22.73
N ALA A 14 -1.86 -2.90 21.51
CA ALA A 14 -1.10 -2.55 20.32
C ALA A 14 -0.30 -1.25 20.53
N ARG A 15 -0.91 -0.23 21.15
CA ARG A 15 -0.23 1.03 21.46
C ARG A 15 0.97 0.87 22.40
N GLN A 16 0.93 -0.09 23.33
CA GLN A 16 2.06 -0.39 24.22
C GLN A 16 3.16 -1.16 23.48
N ARG A 17 2.79 -1.96 22.47
CA ARG A 17 3.69 -2.84 21.72
C ARG A 17 4.46 -2.11 20.62
N PHE A 18 3.77 -1.32 19.80
CA PHE A 18 4.33 -0.64 18.63
C PHE A 18 4.92 0.74 18.95
N GLY A 19 4.97 1.11 20.24
CA GLY A 19 5.49 2.40 20.68
C GLY A 19 4.74 3.57 20.04
N ARG A 20 5.49 4.59 19.60
CA ARG A 20 4.92 5.76 18.91
C ARG A 20 4.84 5.46 17.40
N VAL A 21 3.64 5.09 16.96
CA VAL A 21 3.26 5.09 15.54
C VAL A 21 2.72 6.48 15.19
N ASP A 22 3.09 7.03 14.04
CA ASP A 22 2.57 8.33 13.56
C ASP A 22 1.64 8.21 12.34
N LEU A 23 1.57 7.02 11.70
CA LEU A 23 0.79 6.76 10.49
C LEU A 23 0.56 5.25 10.30
N VAL A 24 -0.64 4.85 9.90
CA VAL A 24 -0.95 3.47 9.48
C VAL A 24 -1.17 3.41 7.96
N LEU A 25 -0.57 2.40 7.32
CA LEU A 25 -0.71 2.13 5.89
C LEU A 25 -1.22 0.70 5.64
N GLY A 26 -2.33 0.58 4.91
CA GLY A 26 -2.92 -0.69 4.46
C GLY A 26 -2.56 -1.00 3.01
N CYS A 27 -1.96 -2.16 2.75
CA CYS A 27 -1.55 -2.62 1.42
C CYS A 27 -2.57 -3.58 0.78
N GLY A 28 -3.84 -3.55 1.21
CA GLY A 28 -4.92 -4.37 0.64
C GLY A 28 -5.14 -5.72 1.31
N ASP A 29 -6.24 -6.36 0.93
CA ASP A 29 -6.72 -7.65 1.43
C ASP A 29 -6.86 -7.66 2.96
N LEU A 30 -7.53 -6.63 3.47
CA LEU A 30 -7.78 -6.45 4.91
C LEU A 30 -9.25 -6.10 5.15
N PRO A 31 -9.88 -6.70 6.17
CA PRO A 31 -11.22 -6.32 6.58
C PRO A 31 -11.32 -4.84 6.97
N TYR A 32 -12.44 -4.20 6.62
CA TYR A 32 -12.68 -2.77 6.92
C TYR A 32 -12.75 -2.49 8.43
N ASP A 33 -13.39 -3.36 9.18
CA ASP A 33 -13.49 -3.32 10.65
C ASP A 33 -12.12 -3.45 11.33
N TYR A 34 -11.24 -4.30 10.78
CA TYR A 34 -9.86 -4.40 11.26
C TYR A 34 -9.10 -3.08 11.06
N LEU A 35 -9.19 -2.48 9.88
CA LEU A 35 -8.54 -1.20 9.59
C LEU A 35 -9.08 -0.07 10.49
N ASP A 36 -10.39 -0.01 10.69
CA ASP A 36 -11.04 0.97 11.58
C ASP A 36 -10.63 0.78 13.05
N PHE A 37 -10.59 -0.47 13.53
CA PHE A 37 -10.09 -0.81 14.86
C PHE A 37 -8.67 -0.30 15.06
N VAL A 38 -7.74 -0.61 14.14
CA VAL A 38 -6.34 -0.22 14.29
C VAL A 38 -6.16 1.30 14.26
N ALA A 39 -6.86 2.00 13.36
CA ALA A 39 -6.81 3.45 13.30
C ALA A 39 -7.32 4.10 14.58
N THR A 40 -8.41 3.56 15.14
CA THR A 40 -9.02 4.03 16.39
C THR A 40 -8.10 3.80 17.59
N GLU A 41 -7.60 2.57 17.76
CA GLU A 41 -6.76 2.17 18.90
C GLU A 41 -5.44 2.95 18.92
N LEU A 42 -4.81 3.14 17.76
CA LEU A 42 -3.56 3.89 17.66
C LEU A 42 -3.80 5.41 17.65
N SER A 43 -5.01 5.88 17.33
CA SER A 43 -5.39 7.29 17.24
C SER A 43 -4.50 8.09 16.26
N VAL A 44 -4.23 7.50 15.09
CA VAL A 44 -3.35 8.08 14.05
C VAL A 44 -4.03 8.05 12.69
N PRO A 45 -3.57 8.88 11.72
CA PRO A 45 -4.10 8.81 10.36
C PRO A 45 -3.89 7.42 9.76
N LEU A 46 -4.89 6.98 8.99
CA LEU A 46 -4.88 5.74 8.22
C LEU A 46 -5.06 6.06 6.73
N TYR A 47 -4.26 5.41 5.90
CA TYR A 47 -4.46 5.38 4.46
C TYR A 47 -4.29 3.95 3.93
N ALA A 48 -5.09 3.57 2.94
CA ALA A 48 -5.09 2.21 2.42
C ALA A 48 -5.33 2.15 0.92
N VAL A 49 -5.00 1.01 0.33
CA VAL A 49 -5.44 0.63 -1.01
C VAL A 49 -6.18 -0.70 -0.93
N HIS A 50 -7.03 -0.97 -1.92
CA HIS A 50 -7.64 -2.30 -2.04
C HIS A 50 -6.67 -3.36 -2.52
N GLY A 51 -6.86 -4.59 -2.05
CA GLY A 51 -6.29 -5.79 -2.65
C GLY A 51 -7.30 -6.52 -3.54
N ASN A 52 -6.88 -7.64 -4.16
CA ASN A 52 -7.74 -8.35 -5.12
C ASN A 52 -8.85 -9.19 -4.49
N HIS A 53 -8.75 -9.50 -3.21
CA HIS A 53 -9.78 -10.22 -2.46
C HIS A 53 -10.75 -9.28 -1.72
N ASP A 54 -10.50 -7.97 -1.73
CA ASP A 54 -11.41 -7.02 -1.11
C ASP A 54 -12.77 -6.99 -1.80
N VAL A 55 -13.82 -6.87 -0.98
CA VAL A 55 -15.20 -6.70 -1.44
C VAL A 55 -15.50 -5.21 -1.56
N PRO A 56 -15.97 -4.71 -2.71
CA PRO A 56 -16.30 -3.31 -2.86
C PRO A 56 -17.26 -2.79 -1.79
N PRO A 57 -16.99 -1.62 -1.17
CA PRO A 57 -17.85 -1.09 -0.11
C PRO A 57 -19.32 -0.94 -0.53
N GLN A 58 -19.59 -0.74 -1.82
CA GLN A 58 -20.94 -0.60 -2.37
C GLN A 58 -21.75 -1.89 -2.37
N LEU A 59 -21.10 -3.04 -2.20
CA LEU A 59 -21.75 -4.35 -2.10
C LEU A 59 -22.01 -4.76 -0.65
N LEU A 60 -21.59 -3.95 0.32
CA LEU A 60 -21.85 -4.19 1.74
C LEU A 60 -23.19 -3.60 2.16
N ASP A 61 -23.77 -4.17 3.22
CA ASP A 61 -25.05 -3.74 3.77
C ASP A 61 -24.98 -2.35 4.44
N ASP A 62 -23.79 -1.91 4.83
CA ASP A 62 -23.55 -0.61 5.46
C ASP A 62 -22.93 0.40 4.49
N PRO A 63 -23.70 1.40 4.00
CA PRO A 63 -23.19 2.39 3.06
C PRO A 63 -22.15 3.34 3.67
N THR A 64 -22.09 3.47 5.00
CA THR A 64 -21.13 4.36 5.68
C THR A 64 -19.68 3.89 5.50
N ILE A 65 -19.47 2.60 5.27
CA ILE A 65 -18.16 2.02 4.95
C ILE A 65 -17.61 2.64 3.65
N GLY A 66 -18.49 2.88 2.67
CA GLY A 66 -18.10 3.52 1.41
C GLY A 66 -17.65 4.97 1.58
N ASP A 67 -18.33 5.75 2.44
CA ASP A 67 -17.93 7.12 2.77
C ASP A 67 -16.62 7.16 3.54
N TRP A 68 -16.48 6.29 4.55
CA TRP A 68 -15.26 6.16 5.33
C TRP A 68 -14.07 5.75 4.46
N TRP A 69 -14.23 4.74 3.59
CA TRP A 69 -13.18 4.28 2.69
C TRP A 69 -12.71 5.38 1.74
N ARG A 70 -13.62 6.18 1.17
CA ARG A 70 -13.26 7.32 0.30
C ARG A 70 -12.31 8.31 0.98
N GLY A 71 -12.41 8.46 2.30
CA GLY A 71 -11.53 9.29 3.12
C GLY A 71 -10.09 8.79 3.19
N ILE A 72 -9.89 7.48 3.17
CA ILE A 72 -8.58 6.83 3.37
C ILE A 72 -7.97 6.21 2.09
N ASP A 73 -8.76 6.06 1.02
CA ASP A 73 -8.32 5.41 -0.22
C ASP A 73 -7.21 6.19 -0.94
N LEU A 74 -6.12 5.50 -1.21
CA LEU A 74 -4.95 6.00 -1.93
C LEU A 74 -4.94 5.66 -3.42
N HIS A 75 -5.81 4.78 -3.93
CA HIS A 75 -5.70 4.32 -5.32
C HIS A 75 -5.74 5.49 -6.31
N GLY A 76 -4.65 5.64 -7.09
CA GLY A 76 -4.52 6.71 -8.08
C GLY A 76 -4.34 8.11 -7.48
N ARG A 77 -4.05 8.21 -6.18
CA ARG A 77 -4.01 9.47 -5.43
C ARG A 77 -2.67 9.69 -4.74
N THR A 78 -2.38 10.96 -4.48
CA THR A 78 -1.26 11.40 -3.65
C THR A 78 -1.78 12.24 -2.49
N VAL A 79 -1.31 12.00 -1.28
CA VAL A 79 -1.69 12.73 -0.06
C VAL A 79 -0.43 13.25 0.66
N ALA A 80 -0.59 14.32 1.42
CA ALA A 80 0.45 14.82 2.31
C ALA A 80 -0.04 14.68 3.75
N VAL A 81 0.64 13.86 4.56
CA VAL A 81 0.28 13.56 5.94
C VAL A 81 1.50 13.73 6.82
N ASN A 82 1.43 14.57 7.85
CA ASN A 82 2.55 14.84 8.77
C ASN A 82 3.87 15.24 8.04
N GLY A 83 3.76 15.91 6.89
CA GLY A 83 4.91 16.29 6.05
C GLY A 83 5.44 15.19 5.12
N LEU A 84 4.89 13.97 5.21
CA LEU A 84 5.18 12.84 4.34
C LEU A 84 4.30 12.87 3.09
N LEU A 85 4.90 12.67 1.91
CA LEU A 85 4.17 12.50 0.66
C LEU A 85 3.93 11.01 0.41
N VAL A 86 2.66 10.60 0.44
CA VAL A 86 2.24 9.21 0.29
C VAL A 86 1.34 9.08 -0.94
N ALA A 87 1.43 7.97 -1.64
CA ALA A 87 0.59 7.70 -2.79
C ALA A 87 0.31 6.21 -2.88
N GLY A 88 -0.75 5.82 -3.60
CA GLY A 88 -1.02 4.39 -3.73
C GLY A 88 -1.71 3.93 -5.01
N LEU A 89 -1.55 2.64 -5.25
CA LEU A 89 -2.07 1.90 -6.40
C LEU A 89 -2.53 0.52 -5.92
N GLY A 90 -3.83 0.40 -5.66
CA GLY A 90 -4.46 -0.86 -5.28
C GLY A 90 -4.60 -1.88 -6.42
N GLY A 91 -5.10 -3.04 -6.06
CA GLY A 91 -5.41 -4.16 -6.93
C GLY A 91 -4.22 -5.04 -7.27
N SER A 92 -4.51 -6.11 -8.02
CA SER A 92 -3.51 -7.03 -8.56
C SER A 92 -3.75 -7.36 -10.02
N ARG A 93 -2.95 -8.27 -10.58
CA ARG A 93 -3.12 -8.70 -11.96
C ARG A 93 -4.48 -9.31 -12.17
N ARG A 94 -5.09 -9.04 -13.31
CA ARG A 94 -6.29 -9.75 -13.72
C ARG A 94 -6.02 -11.22 -14.00
N TYR A 95 -6.60 -12.10 -13.20
CA TYR A 95 -6.63 -13.56 -13.39
C TYR A 95 -8.07 -14.12 -13.32
N SER A 96 -9.05 -13.30 -12.93
CA SER A 96 -10.48 -13.58 -12.94
C SER A 96 -11.28 -12.27 -13.11
N ASP A 97 -12.60 -12.32 -12.90
CA ASP A 97 -13.51 -11.16 -12.99
C ASP A 97 -13.66 -10.41 -11.65
N GLY A 98 -12.64 -10.45 -10.80
CA GLY A 98 -12.64 -9.74 -9.51
C GLY A 98 -12.64 -8.21 -9.68
N PRO A 99 -13.20 -7.46 -8.72
CA PRO A 99 -13.42 -6.01 -8.85
C PRO A 99 -12.12 -5.19 -8.82
N TYR A 100 -11.08 -5.67 -8.13
CA TYR A 100 -9.81 -4.98 -7.96
C TYR A 100 -8.67 -5.64 -8.75
N GLN A 101 -9.00 -6.10 -9.95
CA GLN A 101 -8.09 -6.81 -10.84
C GLN A 101 -7.82 -6.04 -12.13
N LEU A 102 -6.57 -5.64 -12.29
CA LEU A 102 -6.11 -4.64 -13.26
C LEU A 102 -5.25 -5.28 -14.34
N SER A 103 -5.40 -4.78 -15.57
CA SER A 103 -4.43 -5.00 -16.64
C SER A 103 -3.19 -4.10 -16.47
N GLU A 104 -2.12 -4.33 -17.25
CA GLU A 104 -1.02 -3.35 -17.35
C GLU A 104 -1.57 -1.96 -17.72
N GLY A 105 -2.50 -1.90 -18.68
CA GLY A 105 -3.06 -0.64 -19.18
C GLY A 105 -3.78 0.14 -18.09
N ASP A 106 -4.60 -0.55 -17.27
CA ASP A 106 -5.32 0.09 -16.16
C ASP A 106 -4.34 0.66 -15.12
N MET A 107 -3.30 -0.09 -14.79
CA MET A 107 -2.24 0.37 -13.88
C MET A 107 -1.49 1.58 -14.45
N TRP A 108 -1.18 1.56 -15.76
CA TRP A 108 -0.59 2.71 -16.44
C TRP A 108 -1.49 3.94 -16.42
N LEU A 109 -2.78 3.79 -16.67
CA LEU A 109 -3.75 4.89 -16.62
C LEU A 109 -3.80 5.53 -15.23
N ALA A 110 -3.82 4.72 -14.17
CA ALA A 110 -3.76 5.20 -12.79
C ALA A 110 -2.47 5.99 -12.52
N ILE A 111 -1.31 5.44 -12.92
CA ILE A 111 -0.01 6.12 -12.77
C ILE A 111 0.03 7.44 -13.54
N LEU A 112 -0.43 7.46 -14.79
CA LEU A 112 -0.46 8.66 -15.64
C LEU A 112 -1.33 9.74 -15.00
N GLY A 113 -2.47 9.37 -14.40
CA GLY A 113 -3.34 10.28 -13.66
C GLY A 113 -2.66 10.91 -12.43
N MET A 114 -1.68 10.25 -11.84
CA MET A 114 -0.93 10.75 -10.69
C MET A 114 0.23 11.69 -11.06
N ILE A 115 0.70 11.67 -12.30
CA ILE A 115 1.88 12.44 -12.75
C ILE A 115 1.77 13.94 -12.44
N PRO A 116 0.63 14.63 -12.70
CA PRO A 116 0.51 16.05 -12.39
C PRO A 116 0.74 16.36 -10.91
N SER A 117 0.18 15.55 -10.01
CA SER A 117 0.32 15.71 -8.56
C SER A 117 1.76 15.42 -8.10
N LEU A 118 2.41 14.41 -8.67
CA LEU A 118 3.82 14.10 -8.39
C LEU A 118 4.74 15.25 -8.84
N LEU A 119 4.50 15.83 -10.02
CA LEU A 119 5.27 16.99 -10.51
C LEU A 119 5.03 18.22 -9.63
N ALA A 120 3.79 18.46 -9.21
CA ALA A 120 3.46 19.55 -8.29
C ALA A 120 4.17 19.39 -6.94
N ASN A 121 4.25 18.16 -6.41
CA ASN A 121 5.02 17.85 -5.22
C ASN A 121 6.50 18.19 -5.40
N LYS A 122 7.10 17.77 -6.53
CA LYS A 122 8.52 18.08 -6.79
C LYS A 122 8.78 19.58 -6.87
N LEU A 123 7.90 20.33 -7.52
CA LEU A 123 8.03 21.78 -7.62
C LEU A 123 7.92 22.47 -6.25
N ARG A 124 7.00 22.01 -5.38
CA ARG A 124 6.70 22.66 -4.09
C ARG A 124 7.58 22.19 -2.93
N ARG A 125 8.02 20.93 -2.96
CA ARG A 125 8.69 20.23 -1.84
C ARG A 125 10.06 19.68 -2.22
N GLY A 126 10.49 19.80 -3.47
CA GLY A 126 11.78 19.29 -3.97
C GLY A 126 11.83 17.79 -4.25
N ARG A 127 10.74 17.05 -4.00
CA ARG A 127 10.66 15.58 -4.20
C ARG A 127 9.28 15.16 -4.72
N TYR A 128 9.22 14.09 -5.50
CA TYR A 128 7.97 13.58 -6.08
C TYR A 128 7.08 12.91 -5.03
N LEU A 129 7.68 12.01 -4.25
CA LEU A 129 7.00 11.11 -3.34
C LEU A 129 7.98 10.59 -2.28
N ASP A 130 7.48 10.30 -1.09
CA ASP A 130 8.25 9.63 -0.03
C ASP A 130 7.90 8.14 0.04
N VAL A 131 6.62 7.78 0.04
CA VAL A 131 6.15 6.40 0.18
C VAL A 131 5.13 6.07 -0.90
N LEU A 132 5.37 5.00 -1.65
CA LEU A 132 4.39 4.36 -2.52
C LEU A 132 3.79 3.15 -1.79
N VAL A 133 2.46 3.03 -1.78
CA VAL A 133 1.71 1.90 -1.22
C VAL A 133 0.98 1.19 -2.35
N THR A 134 1.24 -0.09 -2.54
CA THR A 134 0.50 -0.91 -3.51
C THR A 134 0.01 -2.18 -2.88
N HIS A 135 -0.93 -2.86 -3.52
CA HIS A 135 -1.20 -4.25 -3.15
C HIS A 135 -0.25 -5.19 -3.87
N ALA A 136 -0.26 -5.18 -5.21
CA ALA A 136 0.65 -6.01 -5.99
C ALA A 136 2.11 -5.54 -5.96
N PRO A 137 3.09 -6.46 -6.09
CA PRO A 137 4.51 -6.14 -6.21
C PRO A 137 4.86 -5.51 -7.57
N PRO A 138 6.03 -4.84 -7.68
CA PRO A 138 6.60 -4.49 -8.98
C PRO A 138 7.17 -5.72 -9.68
N ARG A 139 7.15 -5.74 -11.02
CA ARG A 139 7.67 -6.88 -11.79
C ARG A 139 9.14 -7.17 -11.45
N GLY A 140 9.44 -8.44 -11.16
CA GLY A 140 10.79 -8.93 -10.88
C GLY A 140 11.32 -8.61 -9.48
N ILE A 141 10.49 -8.08 -8.57
CA ILE A 141 10.86 -7.84 -7.17
C ILE A 141 9.71 -8.36 -6.30
N HIS A 142 9.99 -9.37 -5.48
CA HIS A 142 9.02 -10.03 -4.60
C HIS A 142 7.80 -10.62 -5.32
N ASP A 143 7.76 -10.67 -6.66
CA ASP A 143 6.70 -11.31 -7.43
C ASP A 143 6.93 -12.82 -7.56
N LEU A 144 5.87 -13.56 -7.87
CA LEU A 144 5.91 -15.01 -8.07
C LEU A 144 5.68 -15.35 -9.57
N PRO A 145 6.07 -16.55 -10.02
CA PRO A 145 5.97 -16.92 -11.42
C PRO A 145 4.53 -17.15 -11.90
N ASP A 146 3.57 -17.37 -10.99
CA ASP A 146 2.18 -17.53 -11.37
C ASP A 146 1.55 -16.20 -11.79
N HIS A 147 0.48 -16.28 -12.59
CA HIS A 147 -0.12 -15.10 -13.21
C HIS A 147 -0.71 -14.11 -12.21
N ALA A 148 -1.28 -14.61 -11.10
CA ALA A 148 -1.98 -13.78 -10.13
C ALA A 148 -1.00 -12.90 -9.35
N HIS A 149 0.14 -13.45 -8.96
CA HIS A 149 1.16 -12.76 -8.16
C HIS A 149 2.27 -12.12 -9.00
N ARG A 150 2.20 -12.21 -10.33
CA ARG A 150 3.16 -11.55 -11.22
C ARG A 150 3.06 -10.03 -11.09
N GLY A 151 4.18 -9.38 -10.79
CA GLY A 151 4.20 -7.93 -10.59
C GLY A 151 3.87 -7.12 -11.86
N PHE A 152 3.63 -5.83 -11.67
CA PHE A 152 3.39 -4.88 -12.76
C PHE A 152 4.70 -4.28 -13.30
N GLU A 153 4.81 -4.20 -14.62
CA GLU A 153 5.91 -3.50 -15.29
C GLU A 153 5.75 -1.99 -15.09
N ALA A 154 4.52 -1.48 -15.12
CA ALA A 154 4.16 -0.12 -14.78
C ALA A 154 4.71 0.32 -13.41
N LEU A 155 4.56 -0.52 -12.38
CA LEU A 155 5.09 -0.25 -11.04
C LEU A 155 6.62 -0.24 -11.04
N ARG A 156 7.27 -1.19 -11.72
CA ARG A 156 8.73 -1.20 -11.84
C ARG A 156 9.25 0.06 -12.53
N TRP A 157 8.57 0.53 -13.57
CA TRP A 157 8.88 1.80 -14.22
C TRP A 157 8.68 2.98 -13.26
N PHE A 158 7.59 3.00 -12.49
CA PHE A 158 7.29 4.04 -11.52
C PHE A 158 8.45 4.21 -10.54
N LEU A 159 8.93 3.11 -9.96
CA LEU A 159 10.04 3.14 -9.01
C LEU A 159 11.31 3.73 -9.63
N ARG A 160 11.66 3.32 -10.85
CA ARG A 160 12.83 3.84 -11.56
C ARG A 160 12.73 5.35 -11.83
N THR A 161 11.53 5.85 -12.12
CA THR A 161 11.27 7.24 -12.54
C THR A 161 11.13 8.19 -11.36
N PHE A 162 10.26 7.88 -10.39
CA PHE A 162 9.92 8.78 -9.29
C PHE A 162 10.71 8.52 -8.02
N ARG A 163 11.31 7.32 -7.90
CA ARG A 163 12.22 6.91 -6.83
C ARG A 163 11.72 7.33 -5.43
N PRO A 164 10.53 6.86 -5.01
CA PRO A 164 10.11 7.07 -3.63
C PRO A 164 11.13 6.44 -2.68
N ARG A 165 11.22 6.95 -1.46
CA ARG A 165 12.13 6.38 -0.44
C ARG A 165 11.74 4.93 -0.11
N TYR A 166 10.45 4.69 0.00
CA TYR A 166 9.89 3.37 0.27
C TYR A 166 8.79 3.00 -0.73
N HIS A 167 8.74 1.72 -1.08
CA HIS A 167 7.62 1.09 -1.73
C HIS A 167 7.12 -0.06 -0.86
N LEU A 168 5.92 0.08 -0.30
CA LEU A 168 5.28 -0.92 0.55
C LEU A 168 4.26 -1.68 -0.28
N HIS A 169 4.29 -3.01 -0.23
CA HIS A 169 3.32 -3.84 -0.92
C HIS A 169 2.90 -5.09 -0.14
N GLY A 170 1.82 -5.71 -0.58
CA GLY A 170 1.27 -6.97 -0.07
C GLY A 170 1.31 -8.10 -1.10
N HIS A 171 0.23 -8.89 -1.14
CA HIS A 171 -0.15 -9.89 -2.14
C HIS A 171 0.73 -11.14 -2.19
N SER A 172 2.04 -10.98 -2.07
CA SER A 172 2.99 -12.09 -2.06
C SER A 172 3.17 -12.61 -0.64
N HIS A 173 2.40 -13.63 -0.28
CA HIS A 173 2.40 -14.18 1.08
C HIS A 173 3.77 -14.72 1.49
N VAL A 174 4.15 -14.44 2.73
CA VAL A 174 5.45 -14.83 3.30
C VAL A 174 5.25 -16.04 4.23
N TYR A 175 5.43 -17.24 3.68
CA TYR A 175 5.30 -18.49 4.44
C TYR A 175 6.63 -19.02 5.00
N ASP A 176 7.76 -18.60 4.42
CA ASP A 176 9.11 -18.98 4.85
C ASP A 176 9.85 -17.75 5.39
N ALA A 177 10.50 -17.89 6.55
CA ALA A 177 11.34 -16.86 7.15
C ALA A 177 12.54 -16.46 6.25
N ARG A 178 12.92 -17.31 5.29
CA ARG A 178 13.98 -17.03 4.31
C ARG A 178 13.50 -16.21 3.11
N THR A 179 12.20 -16.01 2.95
CA THR A 179 11.66 -15.21 1.86
C THR A 179 12.19 -13.79 1.95
N VAL A 180 12.74 -13.30 0.85
CA VAL A 180 13.23 -11.92 0.75
C VAL A 180 12.01 -10.99 0.77
N THR A 181 11.92 -10.18 1.82
CA THR A 181 10.82 -9.22 2.03
C THR A 181 11.28 -7.77 1.94
N ARG A 182 12.59 -7.54 1.77
CA ARG A 182 13.19 -6.21 1.61
C ARG A 182 14.22 -6.25 0.49
N THR A 183 14.06 -5.37 -0.49
CA THR A 183 14.96 -5.25 -1.64
C THR A 183 15.24 -3.78 -1.94
N GLU A 184 16.49 -3.42 -2.19
CA GLU A 184 16.84 -2.10 -2.72
C GLU A 184 16.75 -2.10 -4.24
N PHE A 185 16.04 -1.12 -4.79
CA PHE A 185 15.91 -0.91 -6.22
C PHE A 185 16.09 0.57 -6.55
N HIS A 186 17.24 0.92 -7.13
CA HIS A 186 17.69 2.30 -7.25
C HIS A 186 17.73 2.99 -5.87
N ASP A 187 17.03 4.11 -5.72
CA ASP A 187 16.98 4.88 -4.47
C ASP A 187 15.75 4.50 -3.61
N THR A 188 15.09 3.38 -3.93
CA THR A 188 13.87 2.90 -3.27
C THR A 188 14.12 1.62 -2.49
N ILE A 189 13.65 1.58 -1.25
CA ILE A 189 13.54 0.35 -0.46
C ILE A 189 12.15 -0.25 -0.68
N VAL A 190 12.07 -1.39 -1.36
CA VAL A 190 10.85 -2.16 -1.55
C VAL A 190 10.67 -3.10 -0.36
N VAL A 191 9.51 -3.06 0.28
CA VAL A 191 9.18 -3.85 1.47
C VAL A 191 7.85 -4.58 1.26
N ASN A 192 7.87 -5.89 1.45
CA ASN A 192 6.67 -6.70 1.57
C ASN A 192 6.14 -6.61 3.01
N ALA A 193 4.93 -6.07 3.13
CA ALA A 193 4.25 -5.75 4.38
C ALA A 193 3.21 -6.80 4.81
N PHE A 194 3.29 -8.04 4.31
CA PHE A 194 2.46 -9.18 4.72
C PHE A 194 2.36 -9.27 6.26
N GLY A 195 1.13 -9.27 6.78
CA GLY A 195 0.83 -9.12 8.21
C GLY A 195 1.06 -7.68 8.70
N ALA A 196 1.91 -7.51 9.71
CA ALA A 196 2.33 -6.20 10.20
C ALA A 196 3.86 -5.97 10.09
N ARG A 197 4.23 -4.74 9.78
CA ARG A 197 5.62 -4.27 9.70
C ARG A 197 5.72 -2.85 10.24
N GLU A 198 6.69 -2.63 11.13
CA GLU A 198 7.10 -1.31 11.59
C GLU A 198 8.22 -0.80 10.69
N ILE A 199 8.11 0.46 10.27
CA ILE A 199 9.10 1.11 9.41
C ILE A 199 9.43 2.46 10.02
N ASP A 200 10.68 2.60 10.46
CA ASP A 200 11.23 3.89 10.83
C ASP A 200 11.67 4.63 9.55
N LEU A 201 10.97 5.72 9.25
CA LEU A 201 11.25 6.55 8.08
C LEU A 201 12.42 7.53 8.31
N ASP A 202 12.89 7.72 9.54
CA ASP A 202 14.00 8.63 9.86
C ASP A 202 15.32 7.89 10.08
N ALA A 203 15.26 6.60 10.41
CA ALA A 203 16.40 5.69 10.27
C ALA A 203 16.80 5.61 8.78
N ARG A 204 17.81 6.39 8.38
CA ARG A 204 18.51 6.12 7.12
C ARG A 204 19.16 4.73 7.23
N PRO A 205 19.11 3.90 6.17
CA PRO A 205 19.83 2.63 6.16
C PRO A 205 21.34 2.83 6.40
#